data_AF-A0A9E3WV47-F1
#
_entry.id   AF-A0A9E3WV47-F1
#
_cell.length_a   1.000
_cell.length_b   1.000
_cell.length_c   1.000
_cell.angle_alpha   90.00
_cell.angle_beta   90.00
_cell.angle_gamma   90.00
#
_symmetry.space_group_name_H-M   'P 1'
#
loop_
_entity.id
_entity.type
_entity.pdbx_description
1 polymer ?
#
loop_
_entity_poly.entity_id
_entity_poly.type
_entity_poly.pdbx_seq_one_letter_code
_entity_poly.pdbx_strand_id
1 'polypeptide(L)'
;MDNSAKNKPAPSSGETPVGSLGGLFKYWSYDLLSGFLVFLIALPLCLAISLASGYPAIAGVFTAIIGGIVATFISNSELTIKGPAAGLIVIAVCCVQDFGFTGGKDPTADMAAYRMALAVGAAAATLQIGFALIRAGVLGEFFPSAAVHGMLAAIGVIIIAKQVPVAVGLKGAGEPLELLREIPHFLYNMNPAIALIGGISLLILFGKPLIKNKFVAALPAPLIVVLLAIPLGMYFDLTNDHTYTFRGNEFSVGAQHLVAVSTKPFSMFSAITTPDFSALAQPVAWKWVMMF
;
A
#
# COMPACT_ATOMS: atom_id res chain seq x y z
N MET A 1 31.69 8.42 -37.81
CA MET A 1 30.54 7.98 -37.00
C MET A 1 31.09 7.44 -35.70
N ASP A 2 31.11 8.30 -34.69
CA ASP A 2 31.73 8.07 -33.39
C ASP A 2 30.95 6.99 -32.61
N ASN A 3 31.65 5.92 -32.23
CA ASN A 3 31.12 4.76 -31.52
C ASN A 3 31.21 4.92 -29.98
N SER A 4 31.44 6.14 -29.50
CA SER A 4 31.59 6.52 -28.09
C SER A 4 30.32 6.28 -27.23
N ALA A 5 29.14 6.10 -27.83
CA ALA A 5 27.89 5.92 -27.08
C ALA A 5 27.70 4.52 -26.45
N LYS A 6 28.58 3.54 -26.71
CA LYS A 6 28.40 2.13 -26.26
C LYS A 6 29.18 1.71 -25.02
N ASN A 7 29.99 2.59 -24.42
CA ASN A 7 30.83 2.24 -23.27
C ASN A 7 30.67 3.24 -22.12
N LYS A 8 29.46 3.34 -21.55
CA LYS A 8 29.32 3.92 -20.21
C LYS A 8 29.79 2.85 -19.22
N PRO A 9 30.84 3.09 -18.42
CA PRO A 9 31.34 2.09 -17.49
C PRO A 9 30.21 1.71 -16.52
N ALA A 10 29.99 0.40 -16.36
CA ALA A 10 29.17 -0.09 -15.28
C ALA A 10 29.73 0.47 -13.95
N PRO A 11 28.87 0.86 -12.99
CA PRO A 11 29.34 1.39 -11.72
C PRO A 11 30.35 0.40 -11.11
N SER A 12 31.55 0.89 -10.80
CA SER A 12 32.51 0.12 -10.01
C SER A 12 31.80 -0.26 -8.70
N SER A 13 31.93 -1.51 -8.28
CA SER A 13 31.14 -2.14 -7.21
C SER A 13 31.46 -1.62 -5.79
N GLY A 14 31.78 -0.33 -5.65
CA GLY A 14 32.14 0.32 -4.38
C GLY A 14 32.05 1.86 -4.37
N GLU A 15 31.59 2.54 -5.43
CA GLU A 15 31.29 3.98 -5.34
C GLU A 15 30.02 4.20 -4.50
N THR A 16 30.11 4.95 -3.40
CA THR A 16 28.94 5.40 -2.66
C THR A 16 28.15 6.38 -3.54
N PRO A 17 26.86 6.13 -3.83
CA PRO A 17 26.05 7.08 -4.57
C PRO A 17 25.99 8.39 -3.78
N VAL A 18 26.28 9.50 -4.46
CA VAL A 18 26.19 10.85 -3.91
C VAL A 18 25.21 11.63 -4.77
N GLY A 19 24.18 12.22 -4.15
CA GLY A 19 23.13 13.04 -4.77
C GLY A 19 23.66 14.38 -5.25
N SER A 20 24.61 14.33 -6.19
CA SER A 20 25.14 15.49 -6.88
C SER A 20 24.52 15.60 -8.27
N LEU A 21 24.39 16.82 -8.79
CA LEU A 21 23.95 17.04 -10.18
C LEU A 21 24.85 16.29 -11.18
N GLY A 22 26.15 16.23 -10.91
CA GLY A 22 27.10 15.45 -11.72
C GLY A 22 26.83 13.94 -11.68
N GLY A 23 26.48 13.41 -10.49
CA GLY A 23 26.05 12.01 -10.32
C GLY A 23 24.77 11.70 -11.07
N LEU A 24 23.77 12.58 -11.02
CA LEU A 24 22.51 12.43 -11.74
C LEU A 24 22.73 12.32 -13.25
N PHE A 25 23.57 13.17 -13.85
CA PHE A 25 23.87 13.07 -15.29
C PHE A 25 24.74 11.85 -15.63
N LYS A 26 25.66 11.44 -14.73
CA LYS A 26 26.49 10.24 -14.89
C LYS A 26 25.63 8.97 -14.94
N TYR A 27 24.65 8.86 -14.03
CA TYR A 27 23.83 7.65 -13.83
C TYR A 27 22.40 7.72 -14.38
N TRP A 28 22.01 8.82 -15.04
CA TRP A 28 20.67 9.08 -15.57
C TRP A 28 19.97 7.87 -16.20
N SER A 29 20.65 7.12 -17.07
CA SER A 29 20.05 5.98 -17.76
C SER A 29 19.69 4.84 -16.80
N TYR A 30 20.53 4.59 -15.79
CA TYR A 30 20.30 3.57 -14.77
C TYR A 30 19.24 4.03 -13.77
N ASP A 31 19.28 5.29 -13.34
CA ASP A 31 18.32 5.87 -12.40
C ASP A 31 16.92 5.97 -13.02
N LEU A 32 16.82 6.33 -14.30
CA LEU A 32 15.54 6.38 -15.02
C LEU A 32 14.93 4.99 -15.17
N LEU A 33 15.73 3.98 -15.53
CA LEU A 33 15.25 2.60 -15.66
C LEU A 33 14.85 2.03 -14.29
N SER A 34 15.70 2.23 -13.27
CA SER A 34 15.43 1.79 -11.90
C SER A 34 14.17 2.48 -11.35
N GLY A 35 14.07 3.79 -11.49
CA GLY A 35 12.89 4.57 -11.08
C GLY A 35 11.61 4.11 -11.78
N PHE A 36 11.68 3.80 -13.08
CA PHE A 36 10.54 3.24 -13.81
C PHE A 36 10.12 1.86 -13.28
N LEU A 37 11.07 0.97 -13.03
CA LEU A 37 10.79 -0.35 -12.46
C LEU A 37 10.22 -0.24 -11.03
N VAL A 38 10.79 0.63 -10.20
CA VAL A 38 10.30 0.93 -8.84
C VAL A 38 8.89 1.49 -8.90
N PHE A 39 8.59 2.40 -9.83
CA PHE A 39 7.24 2.93 -10.04
C PHE A 39 6.23 1.81 -10.36
N LEU A 40 6.57 0.89 -11.26
CA LEU A 40 5.70 -0.23 -11.62
C LEU A 40 5.40 -1.16 -10.42
N ILE A 41 6.34 -1.28 -9.48
CA ILE A 41 6.16 -2.04 -8.24
C ILE A 41 5.36 -1.24 -7.20
N ALA A 42 5.70 0.04 -7.07
CA ALA A 42 5.17 0.90 -6.03
C ALA A 42 3.70 1.24 -6.26
N LEU A 43 3.26 1.41 -7.50
CA LEU A 43 1.88 1.78 -7.82
C LEU A 43 0.84 0.80 -7.22
N PRO A 44 0.88 -0.52 -7.52
CA PRO A 44 -0.07 -1.46 -6.92
C PRO A 44 0.08 -1.56 -5.39
N LEU A 45 1.32 -1.47 -4.89
CA LEU A 45 1.60 -1.52 -3.46
C LEU A 45 0.98 -0.32 -2.72
N CYS A 46 1.08 0.90 -3.27
CA CYS A 46 0.51 2.10 -2.68
C CYS A 46 -1.02 2.06 -2.61
N LEU A 47 -1.67 1.56 -3.68
CA LEU A 47 -3.12 1.37 -3.71
C LEU A 47 -3.57 0.37 -2.63
N ALA A 48 -2.87 -0.78 -2.54
CA ALA A 48 -3.19 -1.83 -1.57
C ALA A 48 -2.99 -1.37 -0.12
N ILE A 49 -1.87 -0.70 0.18
CA ILE A 49 -1.57 -0.17 1.53
C ILE A 49 -2.61 0.89 1.93
N SER A 50 -2.98 1.79 1.02
CA SER A 50 -3.98 2.82 1.29
C SER A 50 -5.35 2.22 1.59
N LEU A 51 -5.79 1.25 0.77
CA LEU A 51 -7.05 0.56 0.97
C LEU A 51 -7.08 -0.24 2.28
N ALA A 52 -5.97 -0.92 2.61
CA ALA A 52 -5.84 -1.66 3.86
C ALA A 52 -5.88 -0.76 5.11
N SER A 53 -5.44 0.50 4.98
CA SER A 53 -5.53 1.54 6.01
C SER A 53 -6.94 2.12 6.16
N GLY A 54 -7.91 1.70 5.34
CA GLY A 54 -9.27 2.28 5.31
C GLY A 54 -9.33 3.64 4.61
N TYR A 55 -8.30 4.02 3.86
CA TYR A 55 -8.25 5.30 3.14
C TYR A 55 -8.65 5.10 1.67
N PRO A 56 -9.06 6.16 0.96
CA PRO A 56 -9.24 6.09 -0.48
C PRO A 56 -7.97 5.56 -1.16
N ALA A 57 -8.09 4.64 -2.13
CA ALA A 57 -6.91 3.98 -2.73
C ALA A 57 -5.92 4.99 -3.34
N ILE A 58 -6.44 6.05 -3.98
CA ILE A 58 -5.63 7.12 -4.59
C ILE A 58 -4.82 7.93 -3.58
N ALA A 59 -5.22 7.97 -2.30
CA ALA A 59 -4.48 8.68 -1.26
C ALA A 59 -3.05 8.14 -1.14
N GLY A 60 -2.87 6.81 -1.21
CA GLY A 60 -1.55 6.19 -1.20
C GLY A 60 -0.66 6.61 -2.37
N VAL A 61 -1.24 6.79 -3.56
CA VAL A 61 -0.52 7.29 -4.74
C VAL A 61 -0.06 8.73 -4.51
N PHE A 62 -0.94 9.60 -4.01
CA PHE A 62 -0.56 10.97 -3.66
C PHE A 62 0.51 11.02 -2.58
N THR A 63 0.42 10.19 -1.55
CA THR A 63 1.45 10.09 -0.50
C THR A 63 2.80 9.69 -1.08
N ALA A 64 2.85 8.74 -2.03
CA ALA A 64 4.10 8.35 -2.69
C ALA A 64 4.66 9.45 -3.60
N ILE A 65 3.80 10.16 -4.36
CA ILE A 65 4.22 11.28 -5.21
C ILE A 65 4.77 12.43 -4.37
N ILE A 66 4.00 12.90 -3.38
CA ILE A 66 4.38 14.03 -2.52
C ILE A 66 5.59 13.65 -1.67
N GLY A 67 5.57 12.47 -1.05
CA GLY A 67 6.68 11.96 -0.25
C GLY A 67 7.96 11.80 -1.07
N GLY A 68 7.87 11.26 -2.28
CA GLY A 68 9.01 11.13 -3.19
C GLY A 68 9.60 12.48 -3.60
N ILE A 69 8.77 13.45 -3.97
CA ILE A 69 9.24 14.77 -4.41
C ILE A 69 9.83 15.55 -3.23
N VAL A 70 9.06 15.73 -2.15
CA VAL A 70 9.43 16.60 -1.02
C VAL A 70 10.63 16.02 -0.27
N ALA A 71 10.64 14.72 0.00
CA ALA A 71 11.73 14.12 0.76
C ALA A 71 13.04 14.06 -0.02
N THR A 72 13.02 14.02 -1.35
CA THR A 72 14.26 14.06 -2.16
C THR A 72 15.06 15.34 -1.90
N PHE A 73 14.40 16.47 -1.62
CA PHE A 73 15.09 17.74 -1.35
C PHE A 73 15.54 17.89 0.12
N ILE A 74 14.98 17.11 1.04
CA ILE A 74 15.22 17.25 2.49
C ILE A 74 16.08 16.09 3.03
N SER A 75 16.03 14.92 2.41
CA SER A 75 16.65 13.69 2.91
C SER A 75 18.05 13.49 2.36
N ASN A 76 18.99 13.11 3.24
CA ASN A 76 20.34 12.68 2.86
C ASN A 76 20.41 11.18 2.53
N SER A 77 19.36 10.61 1.92
CA SER A 77 19.29 9.17 1.64
C SER A 77 18.97 8.89 0.17
N GLU A 78 20.03 8.62 -0.58
CA GLU A 78 20.03 8.57 -2.06
C GLU A 78 19.24 7.41 -2.68
N LEU A 79 19.04 6.32 -1.92
CA LEU A 79 18.38 5.10 -2.42
C LEU A 79 17.01 4.85 -1.75
N THR A 80 16.59 5.71 -0.82
CA THR A 80 15.38 5.47 -0.04
C THR A 80 14.14 5.93 -0.78
N ILE A 81 13.16 5.03 -0.91
CA ILE A 81 11.83 5.32 -1.45
C ILE A 81 10.92 5.78 -0.32
N LYS A 82 10.12 6.82 -0.55
CA LYS A 82 9.17 7.38 0.41
C LYS A 82 7.75 7.20 -0.09
N GLY A 83 6.86 6.75 0.78
CA GLY A 83 5.47 6.50 0.45
C GLY A 83 4.73 5.85 1.63
N PRO A 84 3.49 5.36 1.41
CA PRO A 84 2.73 4.66 2.44
C PRO A 84 3.51 3.49 3.02
N ALA A 85 3.71 3.49 4.34
CA ALA A 85 4.42 2.42 5.03
C ALA A 85 3.45 1.32 5.46
N ALA A 86 3.74 0.06 5.10
CA ALA A 86 2.92 -1.08 5.52
C ALA A 86 2.80 -1.21 7.05
N GLY A 87 3.83 -0.78 7.78
CA GLY A 87 3.83 -0.76 9.25
C GLY A 87 2.78 0.17 9.86
N LEU A 88 2.38 1.22 9.14
CA LEU A 88 1.38 2.19 9.61
C LEU A 88 -0.06 1.79 9.28
N ILE A 89 -0.28 0.71 8.52
CA ILE A 89 -1.64 0.25 8.14
C ILE A 89 -2.51 0.05 9.37
N VAL A 90 -1.98 -0.66 10.36
CA VAL A 90 -2.72 -1.00 11.59
C VAL A 90 -3.08 0.27 12.37
N ILE A 91 -2.14 1.20 12.48
CA ILE A 91 -2.35 2.47 13.18
C ILE A 91 -3.40 3.32 12.45
N ALA A 92 -3.29 3.42 11.12
CA ALA A 92 -4.21 4.16 10.29
C ALA A 92 -5.64 3.59 10.31
N VAL A 93 -5.79 2.28 10.15
CA VAL A 93 -7.12 1.65 10.14
C VAL A 93 -7.79 1.72 11.51
N CYS A 94 -7.06 1.49 12.60
CA CYS A 94 -7.62 1.61 13.94
C CYS A 94 -7.94 3.08 14.30
N CYS A 95 -7.15 4.04 13.83
CA CYS A 95 -7.46 5.47 13.95
C CYS A 95 -8.80 5.80 13.30
N VAL A 96 -9.03 5.44 12.04
CA VAL A 96 -10.32 5.73 11.39
C VAL A 96 -11.47 4.94 12.01
N GLN A 97 -11.24 3.71 12.49
CA GLN A 97 -12.26 2.93 13.22
C GLN A 97 -12.70 3.64 14.50
N ASP A 98 -11.76 4.16 15.30
CA ASP A 98 -12.06 4.96 16.50
C ASP A 98 -12.85 6.25 16.16
N PHE A 99 -12.72 6.76 14.93
CA PHE A 99 -13.49 7.90 14.41
C PHE A 99 -14.79 7.51 13.68
N GLY A 100 -15.23 6.25 13.76
CA GLY A 100 -16.52 5.80 13.22
C GLY A 100 -16.47 5.23 11.80
N PHE A 101 -15.30 4.81 11.30
CA PHE A 101 -15.19 4.12 10.03
C PHE A 101 -15.97 2.80 10.03
N THR A 102 -16.79 2.63 9.00
CA THR A 102 -17.76 1.54 8.87
C THR A 102 -17.32 0.44 7.90
N GLY A 103 -16.19 0.61 7.21
CA GLY A 103 -15.70 -0.37 6.25
C GLY A 103 -16.50 -0.41 4.95
N GLY A 104 -17.05 0.73 4.52
CA GLY A 104 -17.82 0.88 3.29
C GLY A 104 -19.33 0.66 3.46
N LYS A 105 -19.87 0.63 4.68
CA LYS A 105 -21.32 0.59 4.91
C LYS A 105 -21.95 1.97 4.74
N ASP A 106 -21.26 3.01 5.22
CA ASP A 106 -21.63 4.40 5.07
C ASP A 106 -20.44 5.21 4.53
N PRO A 107 -20.43 5.52 3.22
CA PRO A 107 -19.37 6.31 2.59
C PRO A 107 -19.22 7.71 3.20
N THR A 108 -20.28 8.28 3.78
CA THR A 108 -20.22 9.63 4.37
C THR A 108 -19.51 9.61 5.71
N ALA A 109 -19.81 8.62 6.56
CA ALA A 109 -19.10 8.37 7.82
C ALA A 109 -17.63 8.02 7.56
N ASP A 110 -17.35 7.17 6.56
CA ASP A 110 -15.98 6.79 6.22
C ASP A 110 -15.14 7.99 5.76
N MET A 111 -15.73 8.89 4.96
CA MET A 111 -15.06 10.12 4.54
C MET A 111 -14.85 11.10 5.71
N ALA A 112 -15.81 11.20 6.64
CA ALA A 112 -15.63 12.01 7.85
C ALA A 112 -14.49 11.47 8.73
N ALA A 113 -14.47 10.15 8.98
CA ALA A 113 -13.41 9.47 9.71
C ALA A 113 -12.04 9.67 9.05
N TYR A 114 -11.96 9.55 7.72
CA TYR A 114 -10.75 9.81 6.96
C TYR A 114 -10.24 11.26 7.14
N ARG A 115 -11.13 12.27 7.05
CA ARG A 115 -10.75 13.68 7.25
C ARG A 115 -10.25 13.97 8.66
N MET A 116 -10.84 13.34 9.67
CA MET A 116 -10.36 13.42 11.05
C MET A 116 -8.98 12.77 11.21
N ALA A 117 -8.76 11.60 10.60
CA ALA A 117 -7.46 10.93 10.61
C ALA A 117 -6.36 11.75 9.89
N LEU A 118 -6.69 12.49 8.83
CA LEU A 118 -5.76 13.43 8.19
C LEU A 118 -5.33 14.56 9.14
N ALA A 119 -6.24 15.07 9.97
CA ALA A 119 -5.91 16.09 10.96
C ALA A 119 -4.98 15.54 12.06
N VAL A 120 -5.24 14.30 12.51
CA VAL A 120 -4.33 13.57 13.41
C VAL A 120 -2.95 13.40 12.78
N GLY A 121 -2.88 12.98 11.52
CA GLY A 121 -1.61 12.83 10.80
C GLY A 121 -0.85 14.16 10.67
N ALA A 122 -1.54 15.27 10.42
CA ALA A 122 -0.93 16.59 10.37
C ALA A 122 -0.38 17.04 11.74
N ALA A 123 -1.11 16.78 12.82
CA ALA A 123 -0.66 17.05 14.19
C ALA A 123 0.55 16.16 14.55
N ALA A 124 0.52 14.87 14.22
CA ALA A 124 1.64 13.95 14.42
C ALA A 124 2.88 14.39 13.64
N ALA A 125 2.73 14.79 12.37
CA ALA A 125 3.84 15.31 11.57
C ALA A 125 4.45 16.57 12.19
N THR A 126 3.63 17.46 12.75
CA THR A 126 4.11 18.67 13.44
C THR A 126 4.91 18.31 14.69
N LEU A 127 4.43 17.34 15.46
CA LEU A 127 5.10 16.82 16.64
C LEU A 127 6.42 16.10 16.28
N GLN A 128 6.44 15.32 15.20
CA GLN A 128 7.64 14.65 14.68
C GLN A 128 8.70 15.67 14.20
N ILE A 129 8.28 16.79 13.58
CA ILE A 129 9.20 17.90 13.26
C ILE A 129 9.79 18.47 14.55
N GLY A 130 8.97 18.68 15.60
CA GLY A 130 9.45 19.09 16.92
C GLY A 130 10.51 18.14 17.50
N PHE A 131 10.26 16.83 17.43
CA PHE A 131 11.21 15.79 17.85
C PHE A 131 12.49 15.79 17.01
N ALA A 132 12.40 16.05 15.71
CA ALA A 132 13.57 16.17 14.85
C ALA A 132 14.45 17.36 15.24
N LEU A 133 13.85 18.51 15.62
CA LEU A 133 14.60 19.69 16.05
C LEU A 133 15.42 19.45 17.32
N ILE A 134 14.87 18.69 18.28
CA ILE A 134 15.60 18.30 19.49
C ILE A 134 16.46 17.04 19.31
N ARG A 135 16.54 16.51 18.08
CA ARG A 135 17.28 15.28 17.73
C ARG A 135 16.85 14.06 18.55
N ALA A 136 15.58 13.98 18.94
CA ALA A 136 15.02 12.85 19.68
C ALA A 136 14.98 11.54 18.89
N GLY A 137 15.28 11.57 17.58
CA GLY A 137 15.40 10.36 16.75
C GLY A 137 16.44 9.35 17.26
N VAL A 138 17.46 9.81 18.00
CA VAL A 138 18.46 8.93 18.66
C VAL A 138 17.80 7.98 19.66
N LEU A 139 16.65 8.35 20.25
CA LEU A 139 15.90 7.48 21.15
C LEU A 139 15.41 6.19 20.46
N GLY A 140 15.24 6.23 19.13
CA GLY A 140 14.88 5.05 18.32
C GLY A 140 15.93 3.93 18.39
N GLU A 141 17.21 4.27 18.59
CA GLU A 141 18.30 3.31 18.66
C GLU A 141 18.26 2.44 19.93
N PHE A 142 17.53 2.87 20.96
CA PHE A 142 17.38 2.13 22.21
C PHE A 142 16.28 1.06 22.17
N PHE A 143 15.48 0.98 21.11
CA PHE A 143 14.47 -0.06 20.99
C PHE A 143 15.14 -1.41 20.76
N PRO A 144 14.89 -2.42 21.62
CA PRO A 144 15.45 -3.75 21.42
C PRO A 144 15.00 -4.31 20.07
N SER A 145 15.92 -4.89 19.30
CA SER A 145 15.57 -5.50 18.02
C SER A 145 14.46 -6.55 18.18
N ALA A 146 14.44 -7.30 19.28
CA ALA A 146 13.36 -8.25 19.59
C ALA A 146 11.96 -7.60 19.63
N ALA A 147 11.85 -6.39 20.18
CA ALA A 147 10.58 -5.66 20.23
C ALA A 147 10.13 -5.23 18.83
N VAL A 148 11.06 -4.74 18.00
CA VAL A 148 10.78 -4.35 16.61
C VAL A 148 10.34 -5.57 15.79
N HIS A 149 11.02 -6.71 15.91
CA HIS A 149 10.62 -7.94 15.22
C HIS A 149 9.25 -8.44 15.69
N GLY A 150 8.95 -8.37 16.99
CA GLY A 150 7.63 -8.71 17.54
C GLY A 150 6.52 -7.82 16.99
N MET A 151 6.78 -6.51 16.88
CA MET A 151 5.86 -5.54 16.28
C MET A 151 5.61 -5.85 14.80
N LEU A 152 6.66 -6.09 14.00
CA LEU A 152 6.53 -6.44 12.58
C LEU A 152 5.78 -7.76 12.38
N ALA A 153 6.02 -8.76 13.23
CA ALA A 153 5.29 -10.03 13.20
C ALA A 153 3.79 -9.83 13.51
N ALA A 154 3.47 -9.03 14.53
CA ALA A 154 2.08 -8.71 14.88
C ALA A 154 1.37 -7.98 13.72
N ILE A 155 2.01 -6.98 13.12
CA ILE A 155 1.49 -6.27 11.95
C ILE A 155 1.25 -7.25 10.80
N GLY A 156 2.18 -8.16 10.53
CA GLY A 156 2.04 -9.20 9.52
C GLY A 156 0.81 -10.09 9.74
N VAL A 157 0.60 -10.55 10.98
CA VAL A 157 -0.59 -11.34 11.36
C VAL A 157 -1.87 -10.56 11.16
N ILE A 158 -1.91 -9.28 11.54
CA ILE A 158 -3.08 -8.42 11.36
C ILE A 158 -3.40 -8.22 9.88
N ILE A 159 -2.39 -7.99 9.04
CA ILE A 159 -2.57 -7.87 7.59
C ILE A 159 -3.13 -9.18 7.03
N ILE A 160 -2.57 -10.34 7.39
CA ILE A 160 -3.10 -11.64 6.95
C ILE A 160 -4.58 -11.78 7.37
N ALA A 161 -4.91 -11.50 8.62
CA ALA A 161 -6.28 -11.59 9.13
C ALA A 161 -7.26 -10.73 8.32
N LYS A 162 -6.87 -9.49 7.96
CA LYS A 162 -7.71 -8.59 7.16
C LYS A 162 -7.76 -8.93 5.67
N GLN A 163 -6.71 -9.52 5.11
CA GLN A 163 -6.62 -9.79 3.66
C GLN A 163 -7.15 -11.17 3.24
N VAL A 164 -7.18 -12.17 4.13
CA VAL A 164 -7.79 -13.48 3.84
C VAL A 164 -9.23 -13.38 3.32
N PRO A 165 -10.18 -12.70 4.00
CA PRO A 165 -11.56 -12.59 3.49
C PRO A 165 -11.62 -11.91 2.12
N VAL A 166 -10.81 -10.87 1.90
CA VAL A 166 -10.74 -10.15 0.62
C VAL A 166 -10.24 -11.06 -0.51
N ALA A 167 -9.21 -11.87 -0.24
CA ALA A 167 -8.62 -12.79 -1.22
C ALA A 167 -9.59 -13.90 -1.67
N VAL A 168 -10.61 -14.20 -0.85
CA VAL A 168 -11.64 -15.21 -1.16
C VAL A 168 -12.98 -14.59 -1.60
N GLY A 169 -13.02 -13.27 -1.81
CA GLY A 169 -14.21 -12.56 -2.29
C GLY A 169 -15.26 -12.26 -1.23
N LEU A 170 -14.86 -12.17 0.03
CA LEU A 170 -15.73 -11.81 1.16
C LEU A 170 -15.26 -10.52 1.83
N LYS A 171 -16.13 -9.91 2.64
CA LYS A 171 -15.79 -8.74 3.46
C LYS A 171 -15.61 -9.18 4.90
N GLY A 172 -14.41 -9.02 5.45
CA GLY A 172 -14.14 -9.22 6.87
C GLY A 172 -14.42 -7.93 7.64
N ALA A 173 -15.25 -8.00 8.68
CA ALA A 173 -15.48 -6.90 9.60
C ALA A 173 -15.25 -7.39 11.02
N GLY A 174 -14.47 -6.66 11.81
CA GLY A 174 -14.16 -7.00 13.19
C GLY A 174 -12.68 -6.86 13.53
N GLU A 175 -12.34 -7.27 14.74
CA GLU A 175 -10.97 -7.24 15.26
C GLU A 175 -10.11 -8.34 14.61
N PRO A 176 -8.77 -8.17 14.50
CA PRO A 176 -7.91 -9.13 13.83
C PRO A 176 -8.04 -10.56 14.37
N LEU A 177 -8.22 -10.72 15.69
CA LEU A 177 -8.38 -12.03 16.32
C LEU A 177 -9.71 -12.71 15.97
N GLU A 178 -10.77 -11.93 15.79
CA GLU A 178 -12.09 -12.43 15.35
C GLU A 178 -12.00 -12.93 13.92
N LEU A 179 -11.40 -12.12 13.04
CA LEU A 179 -11.19 -12.48 11.64
C LEU A 179 -10.35 -13.76 11.48
N LEU A 180 -9.33 -13.97 12.32
CA LEU A 180 -8.53 -15.20 12.32
C LEU A 180 -9.37 -16.43 12.69
N ARG A 181 -10.30 -16.31 13.66
CA ARG A 181 -11.20 -17.41 14.04
C ARG A 181 -12.23 -17.71 12.96
N GLU A 182 -12.62 -16.71 12.18
CA GLU A 182 -13.58 -16.84 11.08
C GLU A 182 -12.98 -17.36 9.77
N ILE A 183 -11.65 -17.56 9.69
CA ILE A 183 -10.99 -18.09 8.48
C ILE A 183 -11.66 -19.37 7.93
N PRO A 184 -11.98 -20.40 8.73
CA PRO A 184 -12.66 -21.59 8.21
C PRO A 184 -14.02 -21.27 7.58
N HIS A 185 -14.75 -20.31 8.14
CA HIS A 185 -16.04 -19.86 7.61
C HIS A 185 -15.85 -19.09 6.29
N PHE A 186 -14.82 -18.26 6.17
CA PHE A 186 -14.50 -17.57 4.92
C PHE A 186 -14.10 -18.53 3.81
N LEU A 187 -13.33 -19.58 4.12
CA LEU A 187 -12.94 -20.60 3.15
C LEU A 187 -14.13 -21.45 2.70
N TYR A 188 -15.09 -21.71 3.59
CA TYR A 188 -16.29 -22.45 3.25
C TYR A 188 -17.24 -21.66 2.33
N ASN A 189 -17.41 -20.37 2.60
CA ASN A 189 -18.30 -19.47 1.86
C ASN A 189 -17.59 -18.64 0.78
N MET A 190 -16.38 -19.04 0.39
CA MET A 190 -15.59 -18.29 -0.58
C MET A 190 -16.33 -18.13 -1.91
N ASN A 191 -16.13 -17.01 -2.59
CA ASN A 191 -16.55 -16.85 -3.97
C ASN A 191 -15.53 -17.55 -4.89
N PRO A 192 -15.89 -18.65 -5.59
CA PRO A 192 -14.93 -19.45 -6.36
C PRO A 192 -14.12 -18.66 -7.39
N ALA A 193 -14.74 -17.70 -8.11
CA ALA A 193 -14.09 -16.88 -9.12
C ALA A 193 -13.02 -15.97 -8.49
N ILE A 194 -13.37 -15.27 -7.40
CA ILE A 194 -12.44 -14.36 -6.71
C ILE A 194 -11.34 -15.16 -6.01
N ALA A 195 -11.70 -16.26 -5.34
CA ALA A 195 -10.75 -17.16 -4.70
C ALA A 195 -9.76 -17.78 -5.71
N LEU A 196 -10.19 -18.06 -6.95
CA LEU A 196 -9.31 -18.51 -8.03
C LEU A 196 -8.30 -17.41 -8.40
N ILE A 197 -8.76 -16.17 -8.60
CA ILE A 197 -7.87 -15.03 -8.89
C ILE A 197 -6.87 -14.83 -7.75
N GLY A 198 -7.35 -14.83 -6.49
CA GLY A 198 -6.52 -14.70 -5.30
C GLY A 198 -5.52 -15.85 -5.16
N GLY A 199 -5.95 -17.09 -5.36
CA GLY A 199 -5.11 -18.29 -5.32
C GLY A 199 -4.02 -18.29 -6.38
N ILE A 200 -4.37 -17.94 -7.64
CA ILE A 200 -3.39 -17.78 -8.73
C ILE A 200 -2.39 -16.67 -8.38
N SER A 201 -2.87 -15.55 -7.83
CA SER A 201 -2.02 -14.41 -7.43
C SER A 201 -1.01 -14.82 -6.36
N LEU A 202 -1.45 -15.57 -5.33
CA LEU A 202 -0.56 -16.10 -4.29
C LEU A 202 0.43 -17.13 -4.87
N LEU A 203 -0.02 -18.00 -5.75
CA LEU A 203 0.84 -18.99 -6.43
C LEU A 203 1.94 -18.29 -7.22
N ILE A 204 1.63 -17.22 -7.95
CA ILE A 204 2.64 -16.42 -8.67
C ILE A 204 3.62 -15.78 -7.68
N LEU A 205 3.12 -15.17 -6.60
CA LEU A 205 3.94 -14.45 -5.64
C LEU A 205 4.95 -15.39 -4.93
N PHE A 206 4.50 -16.56 -4.48
CA PHE A 206 5.35 -17.56 -3.81
C PHE A 206 6.10 -18.48 -4.76
N GLY A 207 5.56 -18.72 -5.96
CA GLY A 207 6.14 -19.60 -6.97
C GLY A 207 7.22 -18.92 -7.80
N LYS A 208 7.14 -17.60 -8.03
CA LYS A 208 8.13 -16.88 -8.84
C LYS A 208 9.57 -17.09 -8.36
N PRO A 209 9.91 -17.00 -7.05
CA PRO A 209 11.27 -17.24 -6.57
C PRO A 209 11.86 -18.60 -6.96
N LEU A 210 11.01 -19.60 -7.25
CA LEU A 210 11.42 -20.95 -7.65
C LEU A 210 11.76 -21.03 -9.16
N ILE A 211 11.33 -20.06 -9.96
CA ILE A 211 11.53 -20.05 -11.42
C ILE A 211 12.88 -19.41 -11.76
N LYS A 212 13.82 -20.21 -12.29
CA LYS A 212 15.18 -19.77 -12.63
C LYS A 212 15.33 -19.07 -14.00
N ASN A 213 14.22 -18.76 -14.67
CA ASN A 213 14.24 -18.14 -16.01
C ASN A 213 14.59 -16.64 -15.91
N LYS A 214 15.60 -16.20 -16.67
CA LYS A 214 16.09 -14.81 -16.69
C LYS A 214 15.01 -13.79 -17.09
N PHE A 215 14.09 -14.14 -17.98
CA PHE A 215 13.03 -13.23 -18.42
C PHE A 215 11.97 -13.01 -17.32
N VAL A 216 11.60 -14.07 -16.60
CA VAL A 216 10.64 -14.00 -15.50
C VAL A 216 11.27 -13.33 -14.28
N ALA A 217 12.57 -13.53 -14.05
CA ALA A 217 13.30 -12.88 -12.97
C ALA A 217 13.29 -11.35 -13.10
N ALA A 218 13.36 -10.82 -14.33
CA ALA A 218 13.40 -9.39 -14.61
C ALA A 218 12.11 -8.64 -14.26
N LEU A 219 10.95 -9.30 -14.35
CA LEU A 219 9.67 -8.67 -14.02
C LEU A 219 9.33 -8.83 -12.53
N PRO A 220 8.96 -7.77 -11.81
CA PRO A 220 8.54 -7.88 -10.42
C PRO A 220 7.27 -8.74 -10.27
N ALA A 221 7.21 -9.55 -9.21
CA ALA A 221 6.07 -10.44 -8.98
C ALA A 221 4.71 -9.69 -8.90
N PRO A 222 4.60 -8.53 -8.22
CA PRO A 222 3.34 -7.78 -8.18
C PRO A 222 2.85 -7.35 -9.57
N LEU A 223 3.76 -7.05 -10.50
CA LEU A 223 3.40 -6.66 -11.86
C LEU A 223 2.84 -7.85 -12.65
N ILE A 224 3.45 -9.03 -12.51
CA ILE A 224 2.96 -10.27 -13.15
C ILE A 224 1.55 -10.59 -12.63
N VAL A 225 1.33 -10.44 -11.32
CA VAL A 225 0.01 -10.63 -10.70
C VAL A 225 -1.02 -9.69 -11.32
N VAL A 226 -0.73 -8.39 -11.41
CA VAL A 226 -1.65 -7.41 -12.02
C VAL A 226 -1.93 -7.73 -13.49
N LEU A 227 -0.90 -8.09 -14.27
CA LEU A 227 -1.04 -8.44 -15.69
C LEU A 227 -1.91 -9.68 -15.93
N LEU A 228 -2.01 -10.60 -14.96
CA LEU A 228 -2.86 -11.78 -15.04
C LEU A 228 -4.24 -11.56 -14.40
N ALA A 229 -4.30 -10.83 -13.29
CA ALA A 229 -5.54 -10.55 -12.58
C ALA A 229 -6.48 -9.66 -13.40
N ILE A 230 -5.97 -8.70 -14.18
CA ILE A 230 -6.81 -7.84 -15.03
C ILE A 230 -7.56 -8.66 -16.11
N PRO A 231 -6.89 -9.47 -16.97
CA PRO A 231 -7.59 -10.33 -17.93
C PRO A 231 -8.55 -11.32 -17.28
N LEU A 232 -8.19 -11.92 -16.15
CA LEU A 232 -9.10 -12.80 -15.41
C LEU A 232 -10.33 -12.03 -14.90
N GLY A 233 -10.12 -10.81 -14.41
CA GLY A 233 -11.20 -9.92 -13.99
C GLY A 233 -12.16 -9.57 -15.12
N MET A 234 -11.62 -9.33 -16.31
CA MET A 234 -12.43 -9.10 -17.53
C MET A 234 -13.15 -10.37 -17.98
N TYR A 235 -12.51 -11.53 -17.89
CA TYR A 235 -13.12 -12.82 -18.24
C TYR A 235 -14.33 -13.15 -17.36
N PHE A 236 -14.23 -12.86 -16.06
CA PHE A 236 -15.33 -13.00 -15.10
C PHE A 236 -16.26 -11.78 -15.05
N ASP A 237 -16.14 -10.85 -15.99
CA ASP A 237 -16.94 -9.61 -16.07
C ASP A 237 -17.14 -8.87 -14.74
N LEU A 238 -16.06 -8.68 -13.98
CA LEU A 238 -16.11 -8.00 -12.66
C LEU A 238 -16.55 -6.53 -12.76
N THR A 239 -16.64 -5.98 -13.96
CA THR A 239 -17.10 -4.61 -14.21
C THR A 239 -18.60 -4.45 -14.09
N ASN A 240 -19.37 -5.52 -14.32
CA ASN A 240 -20.82 -5.48 -14.25
C ASN A 240 -21.31 -6.35 -13.09
N ASP A 241 -22.26 -5.84 -12.31
CA ASP A 241 -22.84 -6.61 -11.21
C ASP A 241 -23.75 -7.71 -11.79
N HIS A 242 -23.35 -8.97 -11.59
CA HIS A 242 -24.10 -10.14 -12.03
C HIS A 242 -23.96 -11.30 -11.04
N THR A 243 -24.81 -12.30 -11.18
CA THR A 243 -24.72 -13.55 -10.43
C THR A 243 -24.34 -14.69 -11.37
N TYR A 244 -23.51 -15.61 -10.88
CA TYR A 244 -23.22 -16.85 -11.58
C TYR A 244 -23.49 -18.04 -10.66
N THR A 245 -23.88 -19.16 -11.26
CA THR A 245 -24.14 -20.40 -10.53
C THR A 245 -22.91 -21.29 -10.58
N PHE A 246 -22.43 -21.71 -9.41
CA PHE A 246 -21.34 -22.68 -9.30
C PHE A 246 -21.70 -23.75 -8.29
N ARG A 247 -21.67 -25.02 -8.73
CA ARG A 247 -22.05 -26.19 -7.92
C ARG A 247 -23.43 -26.05 -7.24
N GLY A 248 -24.37 -25.38 -7.91
CA GLY A 248 -25.75 -25.19 -7.43
C GLY A 248 -25.94 -24.00 -6.48
N ASN A 249 -24.89 -23.25 -6.14
CA ASN A 249 -24.98 -22.03 -5.35
C ASN A 249 -24.84 -20.78 -6.24
N GLU A 250 -25.58 -19.72 -5.92
CA GLU A 250 -25.47 -18.42 -6.58
C GLU A 250 -24.42 -17.55 -5.90
N PHE A 251 -23.49 -17.02 -6.68
CA PHE A 251 -22.44 -16.13 -6.22
C PHE A 251 -22.54 -14.80 -6.96
N SER A 252 -22.45 -13.69 -6.24
CA SER A 252 -22.39 -12.35 -6.82
C SER A 252 -20.96 -11.99 -7.20
N VAL A 253 -20.79 -11.52 -8.43
CA VAL A 253 -19.54 -10.95 -8.95
C VAL A 253 -19.87 -9.56 -9.48
N GLY A 254 -19.00 -8.60 -9.23
CA GLY A 254 -19.27 -7.23 -9.59
C GLY A 254 -18.19 -6.28 -9.12
N ALA A 255 -18.49 -4.99 -9.27
CA ALA A 255 -17.54 -3.91 -9.07
C ALA A 255 -17.05 -3.81 -7.61
N GLN A 256 -17.77 -4.43 -6.66
CA GLN A 256 -17.40 -4.48 -5.24
C GLN A 256 -16.05 -5.16 -4.96
N HIS A 257 -15.55 -5.99 -5.89
CA HIS A 257 -14.26 -6.66 -5.76
C HIS A 257 -13.11 -5.90 -6.45
N LEU A 258 -13.44 -4.82 -7.17
CA LEU A 258 -12.46 -3.98 -7.84
C LEU A 258 -12.00 -2.85 -6.92
N VAL A 259 -10.74 -2.43 -7.10
CA VAL A 259 -10.25 -1.21 -6.47
C VAL A 259 -10.87 -0.02 -7.20
N ALA A 260 -11.74 0.70 -6.50
CA ALA A 260 -12.39 1.89 -7.06
C ALA A 260 -11.33 2.99 -7.32
N VAL A 261 -10.97 3.16 -8.58
CA VAL A 261 -10.19 4.29 -9.08
C VAL A 261 -11.09 5.05 -10.04
N SER A 262 -11.17 6.37 -9.86
CA SER A 262 -12.07 7.18 -10.67
C SER A 262 -11.69 7.11 -12.16
N THR A 263 -12.65 6.74 -13.01
CA THR A 263 -12.45 6.43 -14.43
C THR A 263 -12.39 7.67 -15.33
N LYS A 264 -12.73 8.85 -14.79
CA LYS A 264 -12.69 10.12 -15.55
C LYS A 264 -11.27 10.73 -15.52
N PRO A 265 -10.74 11.27 -16.62
CA PRO A 265 -9.48 12.01 -16.61
C PRO A 265 -9.50 13.10 -15.53
N PHE A 266 -8.42 13.24 -14.76
CA PHE A 266 -8.25 14.25 -13.70
C PHE A 266 -9.22 14.19 -12.50
N SER A 267 -10.18 13.26 -12.49
CA SER A 267 -11.05 13.06 -11.32
C SER A 267 -10.32 12.47 -10.09
N MET A 268 -9.07 12.03 -10.25
CA MET A 268 -8.20 11.68 -9.13
C MET A 268 -8.02 12.84 -8.14
N PHE A 269 -8.10 14.09 -8.60
CA PHE A 269 -7.99 15.28 -7.75
C PHE A 269 -9.27 15.57 -6.96
N SER A 270 -10.44 15.06 -7.37
CA SER A 270 -11.67 15.24 -6.57
C SER A 270 -11.69 14.36 -5.32
N ALA A 271 -10.80 13.37 -5.24
CA ALA A 271 -10.57 12.58 -4.04
C ALA A 271 -9.64 13.29 -3.03
N ILE A 272 -9.03 14.41 -3.41
CA ILE A 272 -8.28 15.24 -2.47
C ILE A 272 -9.29 15.93 -1.55
N THR A 273 -9.14 15.68 -0.26
CA THR A 273 -9.96 16.29 0.79
C THR A 273 -9.06 17.03 1.76
N THR A 274 -9.67 17.89 2.57
CA THR A 274 -8.97 18.66 3.60
C THR A 274 -9.14 18.02 4.98
N PRO A 275 -8.12 18.10 5.84
CA PRO A 275 -8.20 17.61 7.21
C PRO A 275 -9.30 18.34 7.99
N ASP A 276 -9.99 17.60 8.84
CA ASP A 276 -10.96 18.16 9.79
C ASP A 276 -10.34 18.27 11.18
N PHE A 277 -9.85 19.47 11.50
CA PHE A 277 -9.17 19.74 12.78
C PHE A 277 -10.11 19.73 13.99
N SER A 278 -11.43 19.64 13.81
CA SER A 278 -12.35 19.41 14.93
C SER A 278 -12.04 18.10 15.67
N ALA A 279 -11.42 17.13 14.99
CA ALA A 279 -10.93 15.89 15.59
C ALA A 279 -10.01 16.12 16.79
N LEU A 280 -9.15 17.15 16.74
CA LEU A 280 -8.14 17.40 17.78
C LEU A 280 -8.75 17.87 19.12
N ALA A 281 -10.03 18.25 19.12
CA ALA A 281 -10.76 18.53 20.35
C ALA A 281 -11.12 17.24 21.13
N GLN A 282 -11.11 16.09 20.46
CA GLN A 282 -11.44 14.80 21.08
C GLN A 282 -10.19 14.19 21.73
N PRO A 283 -10.28 13.62 22.94
CA PRO A 283 -9.14 12.95 23.59
C PRO A 283 -8.58 11.77 22.77
N VAL A 284 -9.45 11.09 22.03
CA VAL A 284 -9.10 9.97 21.15
C VAL A 284 -8.09 10.39 20.08
N ALA A 285 -8.15 11.63 19.58
CA ALA A 285 -7.20 12.11 18.59
C ALA A 285 -5.77 12.10 19.11
N TRP A 286 -5.55 12.52 20.36
CA TRP A 286 -4.21 12.61 20.95
C TRP A 286 -3.56 11.25 21.20
N LYS A 287 -4.37 10.22 21.51
CA LYS A 287 -3.90 8.82 21.52
C LYS A 287 -3.29 8.46 20.17
N TRP A 288 -3.99 8.77 19.07
CA TRP A 288 -3.50 8.44 17.73
C TRP A 288 -2.35 9.34 17.28
N VAL A 289 -2.34 10.63 17.63
CA VAL A 289 -1.20 11.53 17.38
C VAL A 289 0.10 10.96 17.96
N MET A 290 0.04 10.37 19.16
CA MET A 290 1.21 9.76 19.81
C MET A 290 1.60 8.40 19.22
N MET A 291 0.65 7.67 18.61
CA MET A 291 0.93 6.41 17.94
C MET A 291 1.52 6.60 16.54
N PHE A 292 1.23 7.73 15.88
CA PHE A 292 1.74 8.07 14.54
C PHE A 292 3.17 8.62 14.56
#